data_AF-F2D0Y9-F1
#
_entry.id   AF-F2D0Y9-F1
#
_cell.length_a   1.000
_cell.length_b   1.000
_cell.length_c   1.000
_cell.angle_alpha   90.00
_cell.angle_beta   90.00
_cell.angle_gamma   90.00
#
_symmetry.space_group_name_H-M   'P 1'
#
loop_
_entity.id
_entity.type
_entity.pdbx_description
1 polymer ?
#
loop_
_entity_poly.entity_id
_entity_poly.type
_entity_poly.pdbx_seq_one_letter_code
_entity_poly.pdbx_strand_id
1 'polypeptide(L)'
;FSGYMPPEIFHGGTITPKSDIFSLGVIIMEVITGHKDYPDVTRESPDDYIERALTKWRVVLQISPCNESLETYSKQIKRCIQVGLMCVNPDRTKRPPIMQVIDMLQGLKDISTVLTM
;
A
#
# COMPACT_ATOMS: atom_id res chain seq x y z
N PHE A 1 -14.27 15.10 0.35
CA PHE A 1 -15.00 13.82 0.27
C PHE A 1 -14.39 12.81 -0.73
N SER A 2 -13.16 13.00 -1.25
CA SER A 2 -12.59 12.19 -2.35
C SER A 2 -11.50 11.18 -1.96
N GLY A 3 -11.16 11.00 -0.67
CA GLY A 3 -9.94 10.29 -0.27
C GLY A 3 -9.86 8.82 -0.68
N TYR A 4 -10.97 8.07 -0.61
CA TYR A 4 -11.02 6.63 -0.90
C TYR A 4 -11.56 6.33 -2.30
N MET A 5 -12.04 7.34 -3.01
CA MET A 5 -12.69 7.15 -4.30
C MET A 5 -11.63 7.07 -5.40
N PRO A 6 -11.68 6.05 -6.28
CA PRO A 6 -10.67 5.91 -7.33
C PRO A 6 -10.87 6.96 -8.43
N PRO A 7 -9.79 7.33 -9.15
CA PRO A 7 -9.77 8.46 -10.08
C PRO A 7 -10.78 8.32 -11.23
N GLU A 8 -11.09 7.11 -11.67
CA GLU A 8 -12.03 6.88 -12.77
C GLU A 8 -13.47 7.32 -12.45
N ILE A 9 -13.87 7.39 -11.18
CA ILE A 9 -15.25 7.74 -10.79
C ILE A 9 -15.51 9.24 -11.01
N PHE A 10 -14.49 10.09 -10.84
CA PHE A 10 -14.60 11.52 -11.12
C PHE A 10 -14.79 11.83 -12.60
N HIS A 11 -14.45 10.89 -13.48
CA HIS A 11 -14.56 11.03 -14.93
C HIS A 11 -15.81 10.31 -15.50
N GLY A 12 -16.80 9.99 -14.65
CA GLY A 12 -18.01 9.29 -15.06
C GLY A 12 -17.81 7.78 -15.30
N GLY A 13 -16.71 7.21 -14.80
CA GLY A 13 -16.46 5.77 -14.86
C GLY A 13 -17.42 4.97 -13.98
N THR A 14 -17.50 3.66 -14.26
CA THR A 14 -18.36 2.73 -13.51
C THR A 14 -17.65 2.17 -12.29
N ILE A 15 -18.38 2.01 -11.19
CA ILE A 15 -17.93 1.27 -10.01
C ILE A 15 -17.77 -0.22 -10.36
N THR A 16 -16.65 -0.79 -9.94
CA THR A 16 -16.32 -2.21 -10.14
C THR A 16 -15.66 -2.76 -8.86
N PRO A 17 -15.43 -4.08 -8.74
CA PRO A 17 -14.62 -4.62 -7.64
C PRO A 17 -13.23 -3.98 -7.55
N LYS A 18 -12.68 -3.45 -8.65
CA LYS A 18 -11.39 -2.73 -8.65
C LYS A 18 -11.45 -1.37 -7.96
N SER A 19 -12.65 -0.82 -7.80
CA SER A 19 -12.89 0.40 -7.03
C SER A 19 -12.77 0.14 -5.52
N ASP A 20 -13.22 -1.03 -5.07
CA ASP A 20 -13.05 -1.47 -3.68
C ASP A 20 -11.58 -1.76 -3.36
N ILE A 21 -10.86 -2.38 -4.30
CA ILE A 21 -9.40 -2.60 -4.16
C ILE A 21 -8.65 -1.28 -3.98
N PHE A 22 -9.02 -0.24 -4.73
CA PHE A 22 -8.41 1.08 -4.55
C PHE A 22 -8.67 1.63 -3.15
N SER A 23 -9.93 1.58 -2.70
CA SER A 23 -10.33 2.07 -1.37
C SER A 23 -9.58 1.32 -0.26
N LEU A 24 -9.43 0.00 -0.40
CA LEU A 24 -8.62 -0.83 0.49
C LEU A 24 -7.15 -0.41 0.48
N GLY A 25 -6.58 -0.11 -0.69
CA GLY A 25 -5.21 0.40 -0.81
C GLY A 25 -5.01 1.69 0.00
N VAL A 26 -5.94 2.64 -0.10
CA VAL A 26 -5.90 3.88 0.69
C VAL A 26 -5.96 3.58 2.19
N ILE A 27 -6.82 2.65 2.63
CA ILE A 27 -6.92 2.25 4.04
C ILE A 27 -5.62 1.60 4.54
N ILE A 28 -5.00 0.73 3.75
CA ILE A 28 -3.71 0.12 4.10
C ILE A 28 -2.66 1.22 4.33
N MET A 29 -2.60 2.21 3.44
CA MET A 29 -1.65 3.33 3.56
C MET A 29 -1.96 4.20 4.77
N GLU A 30 -3.23 4.45 5.07
CA GLU A 30 -3.68 5.19 6.24
C GLU A 30 -3.31 4.49 7.55
N VAL A 31 -3.49 3.17 7.63
CA VAL A 31 -3.10 2.37 8.81
C VAL A 31 -1.60 2.39 9.01
N ILE A 32 -0.81 2.28 7.95
CA ILE A 32 0.66 2.25 8.04
C ILE A 32 1.24 3.63 8.30
N THR A 33 0.73 4.69 7.69
CA THR A 33 1.34 6.02 7.78
C THR A 33 0.67 6.96 8.76
N GLY A 34 -0.52 6.61 9.25
CA GLY A 34 -1.36 7.45 10.10
C GLY A 34 -2.10 8.56 9.35
N HIS A 35 -1.92 8.67 8.02
CA HIS A 35 -2.52 9.71 7.18
C HIS A 35 -3.05 9.11 5.87
N LYS A 36 -4.07 9.73 5.29
CA LYS A 36 -4.76 9.21 4.08
C LYS A 36 -3.95 9.38 2.79
N ASP A 37 -2.81 10.04 2.87
CA ASP A 37 -2.00 10.39 1.71
C ASP A 37 -1.24 9.16 1.21
N TYR A 38 -1.66 8.65 0.04
CA TYR A 38 -0.85 7.76 -0.78
C TYR A 38 0.01 8.60 -1.74
N PRO A 39 1.21 8.14 -2.12
CA PRO A 39 2.15 8.98 -2.85
C PRO A 39 1.56 9.41 -4.19
N ASP A 40 1.61 10.71 -4.42
CA ASP A 40 1.53 11.25 -5.76
C ASP A 40 2.82 10.81 -6.49
N VAL A 41 2.68 9.81 -7.36
CA VAL A 41 3.79 9.25 -8.16
C VAL A 41 4.49 10.30 -9.04
N THR A 42 3.92 11.50 -9.20
CA THR A 42 4.58 12.62 -9.89
C THR A 42 5.52 13.42 -9.00
N ARG A 43 5.41 13.27 -7.67
CA ARG A 43 6.16 14.05 -6.67
C ARG A 43 7.17 13.23 -5.88
N GLU A 44 6.96 11.92 -5.78
CA GLU A 44 7.80 11.03 -4.98
C GLU A 44 7.85 9.63 -5.60
N SER A 45 9.05 9.02 -5.62
CA SER A 45 9.18 7.65 -6.07
C SER A 45 8.58 6.67 -5.04
N PRO A 46 8.05 5.52 -5.46
CA PRO A 46 7.59 4.47 -4.56
C PRO A 46 8.63 4.09 -3.48
N ASP A 47 9.90 4.04 -3.86
CA ASP A 47 11.01 3.65 -2.96
C ASP A 47 11.28 4.73 -1.91
N ASP A 48 11.27 6.00 -2.28
CA ASP A 48 11.44 7.11 -1.33
C ASP A 48 10.29 7.14 -0.31
N TYR A 49 9.06 6.91 -0.78
CA TYR A 49 7.89 6.83 0.10
C TYR A 49 8.03 5.68 1.11
N ILE A 50 8.46 4.50 0.64
CA ILE A 50 8.71 3.33 1.48
C ILE A 50 9.77 3.63 2.53
N GLU A 51 10.91 4.19 2.15
CA GLU A 51 12.00 4.47 3.09
C GLU A 51 11.63 5.54 4.13
N ARG A 52 10.89 6.58 3.74
CA ARG A 52 10.37 7.56 4.72
C ARG A 52 9.43 6.91 5.73
N ALA A 53 8.50 6.07 5.28
CA ALA A 53 7.58 5.38 6.16
C ALA A 53 8.32 4.42 7.11
N LEU A 54 9.27 3.63 6.58
CA LEU A 54 10.09 2.73 7.39
C LEU A 54 10.94 3.48 8.42
N THR A 55 11.49 4.65 8.08
CA THR A 55 12.28 5.46 9.01
C THR A 55 11.45 5.89 10.22
N LYS A 56 10.19 6.32 10.01
CA LYS A 56 9.27 6.65 11.11
C LYS A 56 8.98 5.43 11.98
N TRP A 57 8.70 4.27 11.37
CA TRP A 57 8.42 3.04 12.11
C TRP A 57 9.61 2.49 12.87
N ARG A 58 10.84 2.61 12.34
CA ARG A 58 12.06 2.17 13.04
C ARG A 58 12.21 2.88 14.39
N VAL A 59 11.89 4.18 14.47
CA VAL A 59 11.89 4.92 15.73
C VAL A 59 10.84 4.37 16.70
N VAL A 60 9.63 4.10 16.24
CA VAL A 60 8.53 3.55 17.06
C VAL A 60 8.88 2.16 17.59
N LEU A 61 9.40 1.29 16.72
CA LEU A 61 9.71 -0.10 17.03
C LEU A 61 10.93 -0.26 17.95
N GLN A 62 11.86 0.71 17.97
CA GLN A 62 12.98 0.71 18.92
C GLN A 62 12.56 0.99 20.37
N ILE A 63 11.42 1.66 20.56
CA ILE A 63 10.92 2.09 21.88
C ILE A 63 9.90 1.09 22.45
N SER A 64 9.30 0.26 21.59
CA SER A 64 8.27 -0.70 21.97
C SER A 64 8.86 -2.05 22.38
N PRO A 65 8.42 -2.68 23.49
CA PRO A 65 8.74 -4.07 23.79
C PRO A 65 8.01 -4.97 22.80
N CYS A 66 8.68 -5.26 21.68
CA CYS A 66 8.16 -6.05 20.58
C CYS A 66 8.55 -7.53 20.73
N ASN A 67 7.61 -8.44 20.43
CA ASN A 67 7.84 -9.89 20.48
C ASN A 67 8.71 -10.40 19.32
N GLU A 68 8.72 -9.69 18.19
CA GLU A 68 9.52 -10.01 17.01
C GLU A 68 10.65 -8.99 16.79
N SER A 69 11.63 -9.36 15.96
CA SER A 69 12.76 -8.49 15.65
C SER A 69 12.34 -7.27 14.82
N LEU A 70 13.06 -6.15 15.00
CA LEU A 70 12.91 -4.92 14.21
C LEU A 70 12.93 -5.19 12.69
N GLU A 71 13.78 -6.12 12.25
CA GLU A 71 13.90 -6.50 10.85
C GLU A 71 12.62 -7.17 10.32
N THR A 72 11.98 -8.03 11.13
CA THR A 72 10.76 -8.73 10.74
C THR A 72 9.60 -7.76 10.56
N TYR A 73 9.39 -6.86 11.52
CA TYR A 73 8.40 -5.78 11.37
C TYR A 73 8.71 -4.86 10.20
N SER A 74 9.99 -4.49 9.99
CA SER A 74 10.37 -3.68 8.84
C SER A 74 9.99 -4.34 7.51
N LYS A 75 10.18 -5.67 7.40
CA LYS A 75 9.76 -6.44 6.22
C LYS A 75 8.24 -6.45 6.05
N GLN A 76 7.49 -6.65 7.13
CA GLN A 76 6.01 -6.64 7.11
C GLN A 76 5.47 -5.26 6.69
N ILE A 77 5.99 -4.18 7.28
CA ILE A 77 5.60 -2.81 6.94
C ILE A 77 5.91 -2.50 5.48
N LYS A 78 7.13 -2.82 5.01
CA LYS A 78 7.52 -2.63 3.61
C LYS A 78 6.56 -3.35 2.67
N ARG A 79 6.21 -4.61 2.97
CA ARG A 79 5.25 -5.42 2.22
C ARG A 79 3.86 -4.78 2.20
N CYS A 80 3.35 -4.31 3.34
CA CYS A 80 2.06 -3.60 3.40
C CYS A 80 2.04 -2.36 2.50
N ILE A 81 3.10 -1.55 2.52
CA ILE A 81 3.20 -0.36 1.67
C ILE A 81 3.22 -0.76 0.19
N GLN A 82 4.03 -1.74 -0.19
CA GLN A 82 4.08 -2.20 -1.58
C GLN A 82 2.72 -2.71 -2.08
N VAL A 83 2.02 -3.50 -1.27
CA VAL A 83 0.67 -3.97 -1.61
C VAL A 83 -0.31 -2.80 -1.71
N GLY A 84 -0.24 -1.85 -0.76
CA GLY A 84 -1.04 -0.62 -0.80
C GLY A 84 -0.84 0.17 -2.09
N LEU A 85 0.40 0.35 -2.52
CA LEU A 85 0.77 1.03 -3.77
C LEU A 85 0.20 0.34 -5.01
N MET A 86 0.23 -0.99 -5.06
CA MET A 86 -0.38 -1.76 -6.15
C MET A 86 -1.90 -1.59 -6.18
N CYS A 87 -2.54 -1.54 -5.01
CA CYS A 87 -3.99 -1.35 -4.88
C CYS A 87 -4.44 0.05 -5.32
N VAL A 88 -3.66 1.10 -5.05
CA VAL A 88 -3.97 2.48 -5.43
C VAL A 88 -3.49 2.88 -6.83
N ASN A 89 -3.12 1.89 -7.67
CA ASN A 89 -2.67 2.18 -9.03
C ASN A 89 -3.75 2.97 -9.81
N PRO A 90 -3.40 4.11 -10.46
CA PRO A 90 -4.35 4.88 -11.26
C PRO A 90 -5.00 4.04 -12.37
N ASP A 91 -4.25 3.12 -12.98
CA ASP A 91 -4.77 2.15 -13.93
C ASP A 91 -5.45 1.00 -13.17
N ARG A 92 -6.79 0.97 -13.23
CA ARG A 92 -7.62 -0.07 -12.59
C ARG A 92 -7.29 -1.49 -13.04
N THR A 93 -6.71 -1.67 -14.23
CA THR A 93 -6.35 -3.00 -14.76
C THR A 93 -5.09 -3.56 -14.09
N LYS A 94 -4.20 -2.67 -13.61
CA LYS A 94 -2.99 -3.03 -12.88
C LYS A 94 -3.24 -3.36 -11.40
N ARG A 95 -4.39 -2.97 -10.85
CA ARG A 95 -4.76 -3.29 -9.47
C ARG A 95 -4.93 -4.81 -9.33
N PRO A 96 -4.39 -5.47 -8.28
CA PRO A 96 -4.53 -6.91 -8.08
C PRO A 96 -5.98 -7.32 -7.74
N PRO A 97 -6.36 -8.59 -7.94
CA PRO A 97 -7.59 -9.15 -7.36
C PRO A 97 -7.43 -9.37 -5.85
N ILE A 98 -8.53 -9.37 -5.09
CA ILE A 98 -8.50 -9.44 -3.61
C ILE A 98 -7.75 -10.67 -3.08
N MET A 99 -7.89 -11.83 -3.73
CA MET A 99 -7.17 -13.04 -3.32
C MET A 99 -5.65 -12.84 -3.37
N GLN A 100 -5.13 -12.19 -4.42
CA GLN A 100 -3.69 -11.90 -4.50
C GLN A 100 -3.25 -10.88 -3.46
N VAL A 101 -4.10 -9.91 -3.11
CA VAL A 101 -3.83 -8.95 -2.02
C VAL A 101 -3.65 -9.70 -0.70
N ILE A 102 -4.56 -10.63 -0.39
CA ILE A 102 -4.49 -11.47 0.83
C ILE A 102 -3.21 -12.31 0.83
N ASP A 103 -2.91 -13.02 -0.26
CA ASP A 103 -1.72 -13.86 -0.37
C ASP A 103 -0.43 -13.05 -0.19
N MET A 104 -0.35 -11.85 -0.77
CA MET A 104 0.81 -10.97 -0.62
C MET A 104 0.94 -10.45 0.81
N LEU A 105 -0.16 -10.06 1.48
CA LEU A 105 -0.15 -9.60 2.86
C LEU A 105 0.25 -10.70 3.84
N GLN A 106 -0.22 -11.93 3.61
CA GLN A 106 0.17 -13.12 4.39
C GLN A 106 1.60 -13.60 4.09
N GLY A 107 2.22 -13.04 3.05
CA GLY A 107 3.56 -13.43 2.62
C GLY A 107 3.65 -14.76 1.87
N LEU A 108 2.51 -15.27 1.40
CA LEU A 108 2.40 -16.48 0.58
C LEU A 108 2.81 -16.25 -0.88
N LYS A 109 2.82 -14.99 -1.32
CA LYS A 109 3.24 -14.58 -2.67
C LYS A 109 4.31 -13.49 -2.61
N ASP A 110 5.35 -13.63 -3.43
CA ASP A 110 6.41 -12.63 -3.54
C ASP A 110 5.98 -11.43 -4.41
N ILE A 111 6.30 -10.23 -3.92
CA ILE A 111 5.91 -8.94 -4.50
C ILE A 111 6.87 -8.51 -5.63
N SER A 112 8.11 -9.01 -5.64
CA SER A 112 9.13 -8.71 -6.67
C SER A 112 8.70 -9.11 -8.09
N THR A 113 7.77 -10.05 -8.21
CA THR A 113 7.20 -10.52 -9.48
C THR A 113 6.22 -9.53 -10.13
N VAL A 114 5.79 -8.46 -9.44
CA VAL A 114 4.68 -7.61 -9.89
C VAL A 114 5.08 -6.15 -10.12
N LEU A 115 6.26 -5.72 -9.65
CA LEU A 115 6.78 -4.36 -9.88
C LEU A 115 7.52 -4.19 -11.22
N THR A 116 7.58 -5.23 -12.06
CA THR A 116 8.29 -5.25 -13.36
C THR A 116 7.36 -5.22 -14.59
N MET A 117 6.05 -4.94 -14.44
CA MET A 117 5.09 -4.79 -15.56
C MET A 117 4.22 -3.52 -15.41
#